data_AF-A0A221JXR7-F1
#
_entry.id   AF-A0A221JXR7-F1
#
_cell.length_a   1.000
_cell.length_b   1.000
_cell.length_c   1.000
_cell.angle_alpha   90.00
_cell.angle_beta   90.00
_cell.angle_gamma   90.00
#
_symmetry.space_group_name_H-M   'P 1'
#
loop_
_entity.id
_entity.type
_entity.pdbx_description
1 polymer ?
#
loop_
_entity_poly.entity_id
_entity_poly.type
_entity_poly.pdbx_seq_one_letter_code
_entity_poly.pdbx_strand_id
1 'polypeptide(L)'
;MKYRTRTFYTAKQRSEMWERWQRGDSMSSIGRHFNRASSSIFPHLAQFGGIRPLQRSRSRCALSLIEREEISRGLVARLSLRAIAQGLKRAPSTISREVRRNGGRQAYRAASSDQRAWDCAMRPKLCKLSFNDPLCQLIARKLRRKWSPQQIAGWLKRKHPNEEQNRVSHETIYRSLYVQTRGVLKKELQDCLRSPRAIRRSRHATQKGLKLRKIKDAVPISERPPEVEDRAVPGH
;
A
#
# COMPACT_ATOMS: atom_id res chain seq x y z
N MET A 1 -27.99 -14.87 -22.02
CA MET A 1 -26.97 -13.94 -21.49
C MET A 1 -25.66 -14.69 -21.33
N LYS A 2 -24.57 -14.30 -22.03
CA LYS A 2 -23.24 -14.92 -21.83
C LYS A 2 -22.64 -14.38 -20.53
N TYR A 3 -22.65 -15.19 -19.46
CA TYR A 3 -21.94 -14.86 -18.23
C TYR A 3 -20.45 -14.81 -18.51
N ARG A 4 -19.80 -13.69 -18.16
CA ARG A 4 -18.35 -13.55 -18.30
C ARG A 4 -17.67 -14.40 -17.25
N THR A 5 -16.73 -15.24 -17.67
CA THR A 5 -15.93 -16.10 -16.79
C THR A 5 -15.04 -15.29 -15.84
N ARG A 6 -14.80 -15.86 -14.65
CA ARG A 6 -13.88 -15.31 -13.65
C ARG A 6 -12.48 -15.27 -14.25
N THR A 7 -11.84 -14.10 -14.22
CA THR A 7 -10.49 -13.91 -14.76
C THR A 7 -9.49 -13.89 -13.62
N PHE A 8 -8.41 -14.66 -13.75
CA PHE A 8 -7.27 -14.61 -12.85
C PHE A 8 -6.18 -13.74 -13.47
N TYR A 9 -5.92 -12.59 -12.86
CA TYR A 9 -4.87 -11.69 -13.34
C TYR A 9 -3.49 -12.18 -12.91
N THR A 10 -2.56 -12.16 -13.85
CA THR A 10 -1.13 -12.47 -13.62
C THR A 10 -0.48 -11.37 -12.76
N ALA A 11 0.70 -11.67 -12.19
CA ALA A 11 1.46 -10.68 -11.44
C ALA A 11 1.80 -9.43 -12.27
N LYS A 12 2.12 -9.62 -13.57
CA LYS A 12 2.40 -8.54 -14.52
C LYS A 12 1.18 -7.65 -14.73
N GLN A 13 0.01 -8.25 -14.98
CA GLN A 13 -1.24 -7.51 -15.17
C GLN A 13 -1.63 -6.73 -13.91
N ARG A 14 -1.47 -7.32 -12.71
CA ARG A 14 -1.70 -6.62 -11.43
C ARG A 14 -0.74 -5.43 -11.26
N SER A 15 0.53 -5.59 -11.63
CA SER A 15 1.51 -4.49 -11.60
C SER A 15 1.08 -3.35 -12.53
N GLU A 16 0.65 -3.68 -13.75
CA GLU A 16 0.18 -2.69 -14.72
C GLU A 16 -1.07 -1.94 -14.25
N MET A 17 -2.04 -2.63 -13.61
CA MET A 17 -3.19 -1.97 -12.97
C MET A 17 -2.74 -0.91 -11.95
N TRP A 18 -1.77 -1.26 -11.12
CA TRP A 18 -1.22 -0.34 -10.12
C TRP A 18 -0.48 0.83 -10.72
N GLU A 19 0.27 0.62 -11.81
CA GLU A 19 0.95 1.70 -12.54
C GLU A 19 -0.05 2.70 -13.12
N ARG A 20 -1.10 2.21 -13.79
CA ARG A 20 -2.18 3.06 -14.33
C ARG A 20 -2.91 3.81 -13.23
N TRP A 21 -3.23 3.14 -12.13
CA TRP A 21 -3.83 3.79 -10.95
C TRP A 21 -2.94 4.90 -10.40
N GLN A 22 -1.62 4.67 -10.29
CA GLN A 22 -0.67 5.67 -9.83
C GLN A 22 -0.52 6.85 -10.79
N ARG A 23 -0.59 6.62 -12.11
CA ARG A 23 -0.61 7.69 -13.12
C ARG A 23 -1.88 8.55 -13.06
N GLY A 24 -2.93 8.09 -12.36
CA GLY A 24 -4.17 8.82 -12.17
C GLY A 24 -5.34 8.32 -13.02
N ASP A 25 -5.16 7.21 -13.74
CA ASP A 25 -6.21 6.63 -14.56
C ASP A 25 -7.44 6.26 -13.70
N SER A 26 -8.63 6.54 -14.21
CA SER A 26 -9.86 6.11 -13.56
C SER A 26 -10.01 4.58 -13.60
N MET A 27 -10.68 4.00 -12.60
CA MET A 27 -10.96 2.55 -12.57
C MET A 27 -11.69 2.08 -13.84
N SER A 28 -12.54 2.92 -14.43
CA SER A 28 -13.21 2.62 -15.69
C SER A 28 -12.28 2.63 -16.90
N SER A 29 -11.25 3.48 -16.90
CA SER A 29 -10.20 3.46 -17.92
C SER A 29 -9.34 2.20 -17.81
N ILE A 30 -8.92 1.87 -16.59
CA ILE A 30 -8.15 0.65 -16.30
C ILE A 30 -8.98 -0.59 -16.68
N GLY A 31 -10.26 -0.63 -16.32
CA GLY A 31 -11.17 -1.71 -16.71
C GLY A 31 -11.23 -1.88 -18.22
N ARG A 32 -11.48 -0.80 -18.98
CA ARG A 32 -11.52 -0.83 -20.44
C ARG A 32 -10.22 -1.35 -21.05
N HIS A 33 -9.07 -0.98 -20.50
CA HIS A 33 -7.76 -1.51 -20.94
C HIS A 33 -7.68 -3.04 -20.85
N PHE A 34 -8.31 -3.65 -19.84
CA PHE A 34 -8.39 -5.10 -19.69
C PHE A 34 -9.67 -5.71 -20.30
N ASN A 35 -10.46 -4.96 -21.07
CA ASN A 35 -11.78 -5.36 -21.58
C ASN A 35 -12.77 -5.77 -20.47
N ARG A 36 -12.69 -5.12 -19.30
CA ARG A 36 -13.51 -5.40 -18.11
C ARG A 36 -14.21 -4.15 -17.56
N ALA A 37 -15.21 -4.37 -16.72
CA ALA A 37 -15.84 -3.29 -15.97
C ALA A 37 -14.91 -2.80 -14.84
N SER A 38 -15.12 -1.56 -14.39
CA SER A 38 -14.40 -0.98 -13.25
C SER A 38 -14.53 -1.80 -11.96
N SER A 39 -15.66 -2.51 -11.80
CA SER A 39 -15.92 -3.42 -10.68
C SER A 39 -14.90 -4.55 -10.57
N SER A 40 -14.28 -4.98 -11.68
CA SER A 40 -13.22 -6.00 -11.66
C SER A 40 -11.89 -5.48 -11.13
N ILE A 41 -11.65 -4.17 -11.23
CA ILE A 41 -10.42 -3.52 -10.78
C ILE A 41 -10.48 -3.19 -9.29
N PHE A 42 -11.66 -2.80 -8.79
CA PHE A 42 -11.83 -2.33 -7.43
C PHE A 42 -11.30 -3.28 -6.34
N PRO A 43 -11.58 -4.60 -6.35
CA PRO A 43 -11.07 -5.52 -5.34
C PRO A 43 -9.54 -5.54 -5.23
N HIS A 44 -8.83 -5.43 -6.36
CA HIS A 44 -7.36 -5.41 -6.40
C HIS A 44 -6.78 -4.15 -5.77
N LEU A 45 -7.46 -3.02 -5.91
CA LEU A 45 -7.05 -1.75 -5.30
C LEU A 45 -7.49 -1.66 -3.83
N ALA A 46 -8.71 -2.10 -3.52
CA ALA A 46 -9.33 -2.01 -2.21
C ALA A 46 -8.63 -2.85 -1.15
N GLN A 47 -8.08 -4.01 -1.53
CA GLN A 47 -7.26 -4.83 -0.63
C GLN A 47 -6.14 -4.03 0.05
N PHE A 48 -5.56 -3.05 -0.66
CA PHE A 48 -4.49 -2.19 -0.15
C PHE A 48 -4.93 -0.73 0.04
N GLY A 49 -6.24 -0.48 0.13
CA GLY A 49 -6.78 0.87 0.35
C GLY A 49 -6.45 1.88 -0.75
N GLY A 50 -6.16 1.42 -1.97
CA GLY A 50 -5.72 2.27 -3.09
C GLY A 50 -4.26 2.74 -2.99
N ILE A 51 -3.47 2.17 -2.08
CA ILE A 51 -2.04 2.45 -1.91
C ILE A 51 -1.26 1.26 -2.46
N ARG A 52 -0.40 1.49 -3.45
CA ARG A 52 0.37 0.41 -4.07
C ARG A 52 1.27 -0.24 -3.02
N PRO A 53 1.21 -1.58 -2.83
CA PRO A 53 2.15 -2.26 -1.97
C PRO A 53 3.56 -2.15 -2.55
N LEU A 54 4.56 -2.02 -1.68
CA LEU A 54 5.95 -2.00 -2.09
C LEU A 54 6.30 -3.34 -2.75
N GLN A 55 6.96 -3.28 -3.90
CA GLN A 55 7.48 -4.48 -4.53
C GLN A 55 8.64 -5.02 -3.70
N ARG A 56 8.56 -6.31 -3.34
CA ARG A 56 9.63 -6.99 -2.62
C ARG A 56 10.80 -7.20 -3.58
N SER A 57 11.99 -6.81 -3.15
CA SER A 57 13.24 -7.09 -3.86
C SER A 57 14.25 -7.71 -2.88
N ARG A 58 15.11 -8.59 -3.40
CA ARG A 58 16.24 -9.10 -2.63
C ARG A 58 17.38 -8.10 -2.68
N SER A 59 18.12 -7.96 -1.58
CA SER A 59 19.39 -7.23 -1.62
C SER A 59 20.39 -7.99 -2.51
N ARG A 60 21.29 -7.27 -3.18
CA ARG A 60 22.34 -7.88 -4.02
C ARG A 60 23.24 -8.82 -3.22
N CYS A 61 23.42 -8.55 -1.92
CA CYS A 61 24.24 -9.38 -1.04
C CYS A 61 23.50 -10.62 -0.51
N ALA A 62 22.19 -10.76 -0.70
CA ALA A 62 21.45 -11.94 -0.28
C ALA A 62 21.96 -13.18 -1.04
N LEU A 63 21.90 -14.35 -0.39
CA LEU A 63 22.06 -15.61 -1.10
C LEU A 63 20.87 -15.80 -2.05
N SER A 64 21.15 -16.27 -3.25
CA SER A 64 20.16 -16.70 -4.22
C SER A 64 19.68 -18.12 -3.92
N LEU A 65 18.62 -18.56 -4.60
CA LEU A 65 18.14 -19.94 -4.50
C LEU A 65 19.21 -20.93 -4.98
N ILE A 66 19.89 -20.62 -6.09
CA ILE A 66 20.96 -21.46 -6.65
C ILE A 66 22.09 -21.63 -5.63
N GLU A 67 22.56 -20.54 -5.03
CA GLU A 67 23.59 -20.62 -3.99
C GLU A 67 23.11 -21.44 -2.78
N ARG A 68 21.83 -21.36 -2.40
CA ARG A 68 21.27 -22.19 -1.33
C ARG A 68 21.20 -23.67 -1.69
N GLU A 69 20.95 -24.00 -2.95
CA GLU A 69 20.98 -25.39 -3.44
C GLU A 69 22.40 -25.96 -3.37
N GLU A 70 23.40 -25.19 -3.79
CA GLU A 70 24.80 -25.60 -3.69
C GLU A 70 25.25 -25.79 -2.24
N ILE A 71 24.78 -24.96 -1.31
CA ILE A 71 24.97 -25.20 0.13
C ILE A 71 24.33 -26.54 0.52
N SER A 72 23.10 -26.81 0.08
CA SER A 72 22.40 -28.06 0.41
C SER A 72 23.14 -29.29 -0.13
N ARG A 73 23.58 -29.27 -1.39
CA ARG A 73 24.36 -30.35 -2.01
C ARG A 73 25.70 -30.54 -1.32
N GLY A 74 26.42 -29.45 -1.05
CA GLY A 74 27.71 -29.48 -0.36
C GLY A 74 27.61 -30.05 1.06
N LEU A 75 26.52 -29.78 1.78
CA LEU A 75 26.28 -30.37 3.10
C LEU A 75 26.07 -31.89 3.03
N VAL A 76 25.29 -32.37 2.05
CA VAL A 76 25.04 -33.80 1.81
C VAL A 76 26.34 -34.52 1.41
N ALA A 77 27.14 -33.90 0.54
CA ALA A 77 28.48 -34.37 0.17
C ALA A 77 29.52 -34.26 1.31
N ARG A 78 29.09 -33.91 2.52
CA ARG A 78 29.93 -33.75 3.73
C ARG A 78 31.07 -32.74 3.59
N LEU A 79 30.98 -31.79 2.66
CA LEU A 79 31.97 -30.73 2.52
C LEU A 79 31.99 -29.80 3.75
N SER A 80 33.16 -29.21 4.00
CA SER A 80 33.31 -28.19 5.04
C SER A 80 32.61 -26.89 4.61
N LEU A 81 32.12 -26.12 5.58
CA LEU A 81 31.46 -24.83 5.29
C LEU A 81 32.41 -23.84 4.58
N ARG A 82 33.73 -23.96 4.80
CA ARG A 82 34.76 -23.15 4.14
C ARG A 82 34.89 -23.54 2.66
N ALA A 83 34.90 -24.83 2.34
CA ALA A 83 34.97 -25.32 0.96
C ALA A 83 33.73 -24.87 0.15
N ILE A 84 32.53 -25.02 0.74
CA ILE A 84 31.28 -24.54 0.13
C ILE A 84 31.34 -23.03 -0.13
N ALA A 85 31.82 -22.26 0.86
CA ALA A 85 31.93 -20.81 0.74
C ALA A 85 32.91 -20.38 -0.35
N GLN A 86 34.04 -21.08 -0.49
CA GLN A 86 35.03 -20.83 -1.53
C GLN A 86 34.46 -21.09 -2.93
N GLY A 87 33.75 -22.22 -3.13
CA GLY A 87 33.09 -22.55 -4.39
C GLY A 87 32.03 -21.51 -4.80
N LEU A 88 31.31 -20.94 -3.82
CA LEU A 88 30.31 -19.90 -4.04
C LEU A 88 30.88 -18.47 -4.07
N LYS A 89 32.19 -18.29 -3.85
CA LYS A 89 32.82 -16.97 -3.68
C LYS A 89 32.11 -16.09 -2.63
N ARG A 90 31.70 -16.71 -1.51
CA ARG A 90 31.06 -16.05 -0.37
C ARG A 90 31.92 -16.16 0.89
N ALA A 91 31.69 -15.25 1.84
CA ALA A 91 32.34 -15.35 3.14
C ALA A 91 31.88 -16.63 3.89
N PRO A 92 32.80 -17.39 4.52
CA PRO A 92 32.44 -18.57 5.31
C PRO A 92 31.42 -18.29 6.43
N SER A 93 31.47 -17.07 7.00
CA SER A 93 30.53 -16.62 8.03
C SER A 93 29.10 -16.46 7.49
N THR A 94 28.91 -16.20 6.20
CA THR A 94 27.58 -16.13 5.57
C THR A 94 26.97 -17.52 5.50
N ILE A 95 27.72 -18.50 4.99
CA ILE A 95 27.27 -19.89 4.87
C ILE A 95 27.02 -20.48 6.27
N SER A 96 27.92 -20.24 7.23
CA SER A 96 27.75 -20.70 8.61
C SER A 96 26.48 -20.14 9.27
N ARG A 97 26.21 -18.84 9.13
CA ARG A 97 25.00 -18.21 9.68
C ARG A 97 23.73 -18.71 9.00
N GLU A 98 23.77 -18.92 7.69
CA GLU A 98 22.63 -19.45 6.92
C GLU A 98 22.28 -20.87 7.37
N VAL A 99 23.27 -21.77 7.43
CA VAL A 99 23.06 -23.16 7.84
C VAL A 99 22.59 -23.24 9.29
N ARG A 100 23.23 -22.50 10.21
CA ARG A 100 22.83 -22.47 11.63
C ARG A 100 21.38 -22.01 11.82
N ARG A 101 20.95 -20.96 11.11
CA ARG A 101 19.60 -20.40 11.25
C ARG A 101 18.50 -21.34 10.71
N ASN A 102 18.84 -22.21 9.77
CA ASN A 102 17.90 -23.07 9.06
C ASN A 102 18.04 -24.55 9.46
N GLY A 103 18.31 -24.83 10.73
CA GLY A 103 18.28 -26.20 11.27
C GLY A 103 19.62 -26.96 11.24
N GLY A 104 20.72 -26.30 10.90
CA GLY A 104 22.04 -26.91 10.93
C GLY A 104 22.27 -27.91 9.79
N ARG A 105 23.37 -28.66 9.86
CA ARG A 105 23.82 -29.53 8.73
C ARG A 105 22.82 -30.64 8.38
N GLN A 106 22.08 -31.15 9.37
CA GLN A 106 21.19 -32.30 9.20
C GLN A 106 19.82 -31.92 8.60
N ALA A 107 19.29 -30.75 8.97
CA ALA A 107 17.95 -30.33 8.58
C ALA A 107 17.92 -29.22 7.51
N TYR A 108 19.07 -28.71 7.07
CA TYR A 108 19.13 -27.65 6.08
C TYR A 108 18.49 -28.06 4.74
N ARG A 109 17.53 -27.26 4.26
CA ARG A 109 16.89 -27.41 2.95
C ARG A 109 16.90 -26.07 2.21
N ALA A 110 17.34 -26.08 0.96
CA ALA A 110 17.49 -24.86 0.15
C ALA A 110 16.17 -24.09 -0.05
N ALA A 111 15.13 -24.77 -0.53
CA ALA A 111 13.83 -24.16 -0.84
C ALA A 111 13.17 -23.55 0.41
N SER A 112 13.13 -24.30 1.53
CA SER A 112 12.58 -23.81 2.79
C SER A 112 13.37 -22.61 3.34
N SER A 113 14.69 -22.64 3.22
CA SER A 113 15.56 -21.52 3.65
C SER A 113 15.35 -20.28 2.77
N ASP A 114 15.19 -20.45 1.46
CA ASP A 114 14.91 -19.36 0.53
C ASP A 114 13.55 -18.71 0.79
N GLN A 115 12.51 -19.53 1.00
CA GLN A 115 11.16 -19.07 1.32
C GLN A 115 11.15 -18.33 2.68
N ARG A 116 11.80 -18.89 3.71
CA ARG A 116 11.94 -18.23 5.02
C ARG A 116 12.66 -16.89 4.90
N ALA A 117 13.77 -16.84 4.16
CA ALA A 117 14.51 -15.60 3.93
C ALA A 117 13.66 -14.56 3.19
N TRP A 118 12.89 -15.00 2.20
CA TRP A 118 11.94 -14.15 1.49
C TRP A 118 10.92 -13.58 2.48
N ASP A 119 10.25 -14.41 3.28
CA ASP A 119 9.19 -13.99 4.20
C ASP A 119 9.69 -13.08 5.33
N CYS A 120 10.85 -13.38 5.91
CA CYS A 120 11.48 -12.49 6.88
C CYS A 120 11.87 -11.13 6.28
N ALA A 121 12.11 -11.04 4.97
CA ALA A 121 12.41 -9.75 4.32
C ALA A 121 11.23 -8.78 4.36
N MET A 122 9.99 -9.25 4.60
CA MET A 122 8.83 -8.37 4.79
C MET A 122 8.99 -7.41 5.97
N ARG A 123 9.74 -7.80 7.00
CA ARG A 123 9.98 -7.03 8.24
C ARG A 123 8.74 -6.21 8.67
N PRO A 124 7.59 -6.86 8.90
CA PRO A 124 6.37 -6.13 9.21
C PRO A 124 6.56 -5.34 10.50
N LYS A 125 6.44 -4.01 10.41
CA LYS A 125 6.40 -3.14 11.59
C LYS A 125 4.94 -2.94 11.99
N LEU A 126 4.62 -3.26 13.24
CA LEU A 126 3.32 -2.92 13.82
C LEU A 126 3.11 -1.41 13.72
N CYS A 127 1.91 -1.00 13.32
CA CYS A 127 1.60 0.42 13.22
C CYS A 127 1.38 1.00 14.63
N LYS A 128 1.75 2.26 14.87
CA LYS A 128 1.64 2.89 16.21
C LYS A 128 0.24 2.75 16.83
N LEU A 129 -0.80 2.78 16.01
CA LEU A 129 -2.19 2.64 16.43
C LEU A 129 -2.57 1.21 16.88
N SER A 130 -1.81 0.18 16.48
CA SER A 130 -2.15 -1.22 16.82
C SER A 130 -1.87 -1.60 18.27
N PHE A 131 -1.06 -0.82 18.98
CA PHE A 131 -0.72 -1.06 20.39
C PHE A 131 -1.06 0.14 21.29
N ASN A 132 -1.87 1.09 20.79
CA ASN A 132 -2.30 2.27 21.54
C ASN A 132 -3.80 2.48 21.36
N ASP A 133 -4.59 1.67 22.07
CA ASP A 133 -6.04 1.73 22.06
C ASP A 133 -6.62 3.07 22.52
N PRO A 134 -6.09 3.73 23.58
CA PRO A 134 -6.57 5.06 23.97
C PRO A 134 -6.47 6.09 22.84
N LEU A 135 -5.36 6.08 22.09
CA LEU A 135 -5.17 6.97 20.95
C LEU A 135 -6.16 6.64 19.81
N CYS A 136 -6.43 5.36 19.55
CA CYS A 136 -7.44 4.93 18.58
C CYS A 136 -8.84 5.43 18.95
N GLN A 137 -9.25 5.28 20.21
CA GLN A 137 -10.54 5.77 20.69
C GLN A 137 -10.65 7.30 20.58
N LEU A 138 -9.58 8.02 20.92
CA LEU A 138 -9.53 9.47 20.80
C LEU A 138 -9.67 9.95 19.35
N ILE A 139 -8.96 9.30 18.43
CA ILE A 139 -9.07 9.58 16.98
C ILE A 139 -10.49 9.28 16.50
N ALA A 140 -11.06 8.14 16.87
CA ALA A 140 -12.43 7.77 16.50
C ALA A 140 -13.46 8.78 16.99
N ARG A 141 -13.37 9.24 18.25
CA ARG A 141 -14.25 10.30 18.79
C ARG A 141 -14.16 11.59 17.99
N LYS A 142 -12.96 12.02 17.60
CA LYS A 142 -12.78 13.24 16.80
C LYS A 142 -13.28 13.08 15.37
N LEU A 143 -13.07 11.92 14.76
CA LEU A 143 -13.63 11.61 13.44
C LEU A 143 -15.16 11.70 13.47
N ARG A 144 -15.82 11.12 14.48
CA ARG A 144 -17.29 11.23 14.64
C ARG A 144 -17.77 12.68 14.78
N ARG A 145 -16.96 13.55 15.37
CA ARG A 145 -17.18 15.02 15.41
C ARG A 145 -16.83 15.73 14.09
N LYS A 146 -16.64 14.99 13.00
CA LYS A 146 -16.31 15.49 11.65
C LYS A 146 -14.98 16.26 11.55
N TRP A 147 -14.04 15.99 12.46
CA TRP A 147 -12.68 16.52 12.33
C TRP A 147 -11.94 15.79 11.20
N SER A 148 -11.23 16.53 10.35
CA SER A 148 -10.38 15.92 9.33
C SER A 148 -9.14 15.26 9.96
N PRO A 149 -8.57 14.21 9.33
CA PRO A 149 -7.31 13.62 9.78
C PRO A 149 -6.16 14.64 9.95
N GLN A 150 -6.10 15.68 9.11
CA GLN A 150 -5.15 16.79 9.29
C GLN A 150 -5.40 17.58 10.58
N GLN A 151 -6.67 17.94 10.86
CA GLN A 151 -7.03 18.66 12.09
C GLN A 151 -6.72 17.83 13.34
N ILE A 152 -7.02 16.53 13.31
CA ILE A 152 -6.71 15.61 14.42
C ILE A 152 -5.21 15.56 14.67
N ALA A 153 -4.40 15.34 13.63
CA ALA A 153 -2.94 15.29 13.77
C ALA A 153 -2.36 16.61 14.30
N GLY A 154 -2.83 17.75 13.79
CA GLY A 154 -2.40 19.07 14.28
C GLY A 154 -2.81 19.34 15.72
N TRP A 155 -3.98 18.89 16.14
CA TRP A 155 -4.42 18.98 17.54
C TRP A 155 -3.60 18.08 18.46
N LEU A 156 -3.31 16.84 18.05
CA LEU A 156 -2.47 15.92 18.84
C LEU A 156 -1.08 16.50 19.07
N LYS A 157 -0.47 17.11 18.04
CA LYS A 157 0.82 17.79 18.18
C LYS A 157 0.82 18.92 19.22
N ARG A 158 -0.27 19.70 19.29
CA ARG A 158 -0.41 20.80 20.26
C ARG A 158 -0.74 20.31 21.67
N LYS A 159 -1.59 19.27 21.78
CA LYS A 159 -2.03 18.72 23.08
C LYS A 159 -0.93 17.90 23.75
N HIS A 160 -0.09 17.22 22.97
CA HIS A 160 0.95 16.30 23.44
C HIS A 160 2.33 16.68 22.86
N PRO A 161 2.89 17.85 23.19
CA PRO A 161 4.15 18.32 22.60
C PRO A 161 5.33 17.39 22.93
N ASN A 162 5.39 16.88 24.16
CA ASN A 162 6.50 16.07 24.68
C ASN A 162 6.25 14.55 24.66
N GLU A 163 5.05 14.10 24.27
CA GLU A 163 4.67 12.68 24.28
C GLU A 163 4.55 12.15 22.84
N GLU A 164 5.65 11.67 22.27
CA GLU A 164 5.67 11.16 20.90
C GLU A 164 4.73 9.96 20.68
N GLN A 165 4.54 9.13 21.70
CA GLN A 165 3.62 8.00 21.70
C GLN A 165 2.16 8.42 21.44
N ASN A 166 1.79 9.64 21.82
CA ASN A 166 0.44 10.20 21.67
C ASN A 166 0.28 11.06 20.41
N ARG A 167 1.33 11.13 19.57
CA ARG A 167 1.33 11.85 18.29
C ARG A 167 1.30 10.88 17.10
N VAL A 168 0.44 11.20 16.13
CA VAL A 168 0.39 10.52 14.83
C VAL A 168 0.25 11.51 13.68
N SER A 169 0.85 11.18 12.54
CA SER A 169 0.62 11.92 11.29
C SER A 169 -0.79 11.65 10.75
N HIS A 170 -1.36 12.63 10.06
CA HIS A 170 -2.62 12.48 9.33
C HIS A 170 -2.54 11.36 8.28
N GLU A 171 -1.35 11.12 7.72
CA GLU A 171 -1.09 10.00 6.81
C GLU A 171 -1.29 8.64 7.50
N THR A 172 -0.88 8.51 8.77
CA THR A 172 -1.12 7.29 9.56
C THR A 172 -2.61 7.06 9.76
N ILE A 173 -3.37 8.13 10.03
CA ILE A 173 -4.83 8.06 10.19
C ILE A 173 -5.48 7.64 8.85
N TYR A 174 -5.13 8.29 7.73
CA TYR A 174 -5.65 7.92 6.41
C TYR A 174 -5.33 6.48 6.02
N ARG A 175 -4.07 6.03 6.20
CA ARG A 175 -3.68 4.65 5.91
C ARG A 175 -4.46 3.65 6.76
N SER A 176 -4.75 4.00 8.00
CA SER A 176 -5.48 3.13 8.93
C SER A 176 -6.98 3.06 8.63
N LEU A 177 -7.54 4.13 8.05
CA LEU A 177 -8.91 4.12 7.53
C LEU A 177 -9.01 3.34 6.22
N TYR A 178 -8.14 3.58 5.24
CA TYR A 178 -8.26 2.98 3.91
C TYR A 178 -7.76 1.53 3.82
N VAL A 179 -6.70 1.18 4.56
CA VAL A 179 -6.10 -0.16 4.50
C VAL A 179 -6.77 -1.06 5.52
N GLN A 180 -7.84 -1.75 5.11
CA GLN A 180 -8.66 -2.58 5.99
C GLN A 180 -7.88 -3.68 6.71
N THR A 181 -6.83 -4.22 6.07
CA THR A 181 -5.96 -5.25 6.68
C THR A 181 -5.23 -4.79 7.93
N ARG A 182 -5.23 -3.49 8.25
CA ARG A 182 -4.66 -2.97 9.50
C ARG A 182 -5.53 -3.20 10.72
N GLY A 183 -6.86 -3.27 10.56
CA GLY A 183 -7.80 -3.56 11.66
C GLY A 183 -7.87 -2.57 12.83
N VAL A 184 -7.06 -1.51 12.85
CA VAL A 184 -6.93 -0.61 14.02
C VAL A 184 -8.06 0.42 14.16
N LEU A 185 -8.77 0.75 13.08
CA LEU A 185 -9.89 1.68 13.09
C LEU A 185 -11.07 1.01 12.38
N LYS A 186 -12.28 1.19 12.94
CA LYS A 186 -13.50 0.64 12.34
C LYS A 186 -13.78 1.26 10.97
N LYS A 187 -14.26 0.45 10.03
CA LYS A 187 -14.56 0.87 8.65
C LYS A 187 -15.60 2.00 8.57
N GLU A 188 -16.60 2.00 9.46
CA GLU A 188 -17.62 3.04 9.62
C GLU A 188 -17.05 4.46 9.78
N LEU A 189 -15.81 4.58 10.28
CA LEU A 189 -15.17 5.88 10.47
C LEU A 189 -14.79 6.55 9.14
N GLN A 190 -14.79 5.80 8.02
CA GLN A 190 -14.64 6.40 6.69
C GLN A 190 -15.80 7.33 6.34
N ASP A 191 -17.02 7.04 6.79
CA ASP A 191 -18.23 7.85 6.53
C ASP A 191 -18.20 9.20 7.27
N CYS A 192 -17.26 9.34 8.21
CA CYS A 192 -16.99 10.60 8.88
C CYS A 192 -16.08 11.53 8.08
N LEU A 193 -15.43 11.04 7.02
CA LEU A 193 -14.58 11.84 6.15
C LEU A 193 -15.43 12.72 5.22
N ARG A 194 -14.91 13.90 4.89
CA ARG A 194 -15.53 14.81 3.90
C ARG A 194 -15.64 14.19 2.51
N SER A 195 -14.82 13.19 2.22
CA SER A 195 -14.83 12.49 0.94
C SER A 195 -15.32 11.06 1.15
N PRO A 196 -16.40 10.62 0.48
CA PRO A 196 -17.00 9.29 0.65
C PRO A 196 -16.20 8.19 -0.08
N ARG A 197 -14.89 8.36 -0.21
CA ARG A 197 -14.05 7.44 -0.98
C ARG A 197 -13.74 6.22 -0.12
N ALA A 198 -14.02 5.03 -0.64
CA ALA A 198 -13.64 3.78 0.02
C ALA A 198 -12.13 3.50 -0.03
N ILE A 199 -11.42 4.06 -1.03
CA ILE A 199 -9.99 3.87 -1.26
C ILE A 199 -9.31 5.19 -1.59
N ARG A 200 -8.02 5.27 -1.29
CA ARG A 200 -7.21 6.44 -1.64
C ARG A 200 -7.00 6.51 -3.14
N ARG A 201 -7.26 7.68 -3.74
CA ARG A 201 -6.90 7.97 -5.13
C ARG A 201 -5.44 8.41 -5.25
N SER A 202 -4.84 8.19 -6.42
CA SER A 202 -3.55 8.78 -6.75
C SER A 202 -3.60 10.31 -6.63
N ARG A 203 -2.47 10.90 -6.25
CA ARG A 203 -2.28 12.36 -6.28
C ARG A 203 -2.31 12.94 -7.70
N HIS A 204 -2.04 12.11 -8.70
CA HIS A 204 -2.08 12.47 -10.11
C HIS A 204 -3.46 12.24 -10.73
N ALA A 205 -4.44 11.72 -9.96
CA ALA A 205 -5.79 11.53 -10.45
C ALA A 205 -6.46 12.89 -10.67
N THR A 206 -6.75 13.19 -11.94
CA THR A 206 -7.44 14.41 -12.34
C THR A 206 -8.78 14.06 -12.97
N GLN A 207 -9.74 14.98 -12.84
CA GLN A 207 -11.01 14.91 -13.57
C GLN A 207 -10.94 15.65 -14.91
N LYS A 208 -9.84 16.35 -15.19
CA LYS A 208 -9.62 17.13 -16.40
C LYS A 208 -9.61 16.20 -17.63
N GLY A 209 -10.38 16.54 -18.66
CA GLY A 209 -10.50 15.75 -19.88
C GLY A 209 -11.39 14.50 -19.78
N LEU A 210 -11.91 14.17 -18.58
CA LEU A 210 -12.96 13.17 -18.47
C LEU A 210 -14.27 13.74 -19.03
N LYS A 211 -14.95 12.98 -19.90
CA LYS A 211 -16.34 13.24 -20.28
C LYS A 211 -17.26 12.98 -19.08
N LEU A 212 -17.14 13.79 -18.03
CA LEU A 212 -18.10 13.82 -16.94
C LEU A 212 -19.44 14.33 -17.47
N ARG A 213 -20.54 13.97 -16.80
CA ARG A 213 -21.81 14.65 -17.02
C ARG A 213 -21.58 16.14 -16.79
N LYS A 214 -21.54 16.92 -17.88
CA LYS A 214 -21.59 18.38 -17.78
C LYS A 214 -22.90 18.72 -17.08
N ILE A 215 -22.88 19.73 -16.22
CA ILE A 215 -24.11 20.30 -15.69
C ILE A 215 -24.93 20.71 -16.91
N LYS A 216 -26.15 20.18 -17.02
CA LYS A 216 -27.05 20.51 -18.13
C LYS A 216 -27.31 22.02 -18.06
N ASP A 217 -27.16 22.72 -19.18
CA ASP A 217 -27.40 24.16 -19.28
C ASP A 217 -26.46 25.03 -18.40
N ALA A 218 -25.26 24.54 -18.08
CA ALA A 218 -24.27 25.37 -17.39
C ALA A 218 -23.75 26.49 -18.30
N VAL A 219 -24.03 27.73 -17.90
CA VAL A 219 -23.48 28.94 -18.50
C VAL A 219 -21.96 28.97 -18.25
N PRO A 220 -21.12 29.01 -19.29
CA PRO A 220 -19.67 29.12 -19.13
C PRO A 220 -19.31 30.50 -18.55
N ILE A 221 -18.16 30.58 -17.86
CA ILE A 221 -17.67 31.84 -17.27
C ILE A 221 -17.52 32.94 -18.34
N SER A 222 -17.25 32.56 -19.59
CA SER A 222 -17.18 33.50 -20.73
C SER A 222 -18.50 34.16 -21.09
N GLU A 223 -19.64 33.58 -20.70
CA GLU A 223 -20.98 34.10 -20.94
C GLU A 223 -21.53 34.84 -19.71
N ARG A 224 -20.69 35.12 -18.70
CA ARG A 224 -21.14 35.90 -17.54
C ARG A 224 -21.42 37.36 -17.95
N PRO A 225 -22.47 38.00 -17.41
CA PRO A 225 -22.70 39.41 -17.60
C PRO A 225 -21.50 40.25 -17.13
N PRO A 226 -21.15 41.35 -17.83
CA PRO A 226 -20.02 42.20 -17.46
C PRO A 226 -20.17 42.82 -16.07
N GLU A 227 -21.40 43.07 -15.63
CA GLU A 227 -21.76 43.62 -14.31
C GLU A 227 -21.20 42.81 -13.12
N VAL A 228 -20.92 41.51 -13.33
CA VAL A 228 -20.35 40.60 -12.32
C VAL A 228 -18.86 40.90 -12.07
N GLU A 229 -18.14 41.47 -13.03
CA GLU A 229 -16.73 41.87 -12.85
C GLU A 229 -16.59 43.06 -11.91
N ASP A 230 -17.52 44.01 -12.04
CA ASP A 230 -17.47 45.28 -11.32
C ASP A 230 -17.88 45.14 -9.86
N ARG A 231 -18.55 44.03 -9.49
CA ARG A 231 -19.11 43.76 -8.14
C ARG A 231 -19.85 44.95 -7.53
N ALA A 232 -20.40 45.80 -8.38
CA ALA A 232 -21.04 47.06 -7.98
C ALA A 232 -22.39 46.80 -7.27
N VAL A 233 -22.99 45.64 -7.49
CA VAL A 233 -24.26 45.22 -6.86
C VAL A 233 -23.99 44.13 -5.82
N PRO A 234 -24.47 44.30 -4.57
CA PRO A 234 -24.39 43.25 -3.55
C PRO A 234 -25.10 41.97 -4.02
N GLY A 235 -24.35 40.87 -4.10
CA GLY A 235 -24.84 39.57 -4.61
C GLY A 235 -23.99 38.97 -5.73
N HIS A 236 -23.04 39.73 -6.28
CA HIS A 236 -22.00 39.28 -7.22
C HIS A 236 -20.60 39.16 -6.59
#